data_AF-A0A968VLG6-F1
#
_entry.id   AF-A0A968VLG6-F1
#
_cell.length_a   1.000
_cell.length_b   1.000
_cell.length_c   1.000
_cell.angle_alpha   90.00
_cell.angle_beta   90.00
_cell.angle_gamma   90.00
#
_symmetry.space_group_name_H-M   'P 1'
#
loop_
_entity.id
_entity.type
_entity.pdbx_description
1 polymer ?
#
loop_
_entity_poly.entity_id
_entity_poly.type
_entity_poly.pdbx_seq_one_letter_code
_entity_poly.pdbx_strand_id
1 'polypeptide(L)'
;MRSTSNDPALVLGHLSGELAMRPATSREEASAAAYVNGRLRDAGFGVGTDSFAAADNGGFSMLLLTVLMLVTAALLLIVPLLSAALALLVGLLWLADSLVAPLPALVRRRTTQNIV
;
A
#
# COMPACT_ATOMS: atom_id res chain seq x y z
N MET A 1 -27.37 27.82 -15.32
CA MET A 1 -27.09 27.25 -13.98
C MET A 1 -25.83 26.42 -14.10
N ARG A 2 -24.70 26.83 -13.49
CA ARG A 2 -23.49 26.01 -13.44
C ARG A 2 -23.74 24.87 -12.45
N SER A 3 -23.57 23.62 -12.88
CA SER A 3 -23.67 22.46 -12.00
C SER A 3 -22.59 22.55 -10.93
N THR A 4 -22.97 22.90 -9.71
CA THR A 4 -22.11 22.88 -8.52
C THR A 4 -21.64 21.47 -8.18
N SER A 5 -22.15 20.44 -8.87
CA SER A 5 -21.74 19.06 -8.66
C SER A 5 -20.24 18.90 -8.88
N ASN A 6 -19.62 19.52 -9.89
CA ASN A 6 -18.21 19.36 -10.29
C ASN A 6 -17.20 20.27 -9.58
N ASP A 7 -17.54 20.86 -8.44
CA ASP A 7 -16.56 21.64 -7.68
C ASP A 7 -15.43 20.71 -7.17
N PRO A 8 -14.15 20.96 -7.55
CA PRO A 8 -13.03 20.16 -7.10
C PRO A 8 -12.87 20.16 -5.58
N ALA A 9 -13.29 21.22 -4.89
CA ALA A 9 -13.22 21.29 -3.43
C ALA A 9 -14.20 20.29 -2.77
N LEU A 10 -15.38 20.08 -3.35
CA LEU A 10 -16.37 19.11 -2.86
C LEU A 10 -15.94 17.67 -3.14
N VAL A 11 -15.36 17.42 -4.31
CA VAL A 11 -14.79 16.11 -4.67
C VAL A 11 -13.65 15.76 -3.72
N LEU A 12 -12.71 16.68 -3.52
CA LEU A 12 -11.60 16.49 -2.58
C LEU A 12 -12.10 16.29 -1.16
N GLY A 13 -13.09 17.06 -0.71
CA GLY A 13 -13.68 16.92 0.63
C GLY A 13 -14.32 15.55 0.88
N HIS A 14 -15.08 15.03 -0.09
CA HIS A 14 -15.68 13.69 0.01
C HIS A 14 -14.62 12.59 0.00
N LEU A 15 -13.63 12.73 -0.88
CA LEU A 15 -12.48 11.82 -0.96
C LEU A 15 -11.63 11.84 0.33
N SER A 16 -11.31 13.02 0.88
CA SER A 16 -10.47 13.14 2.09
C SER A 16 -11.22 12.88 3.39
N GLY A 17 -12.55 12.98 3.39
CA GLY A 17 -13.39 12.74 4.57
C GLY A 17 -13.82 11.29 4.68
N GLU A 18 -14.71 10.85 3.79
CA GLU A 18 -15.34 9.52 3.87
C GLU A 18 -14.42 8.39 3.41
N LEU A 19 -13.43 8.71 2.57
CA LEU A 19 -12.49 7.75 1.98
C LEU A 19 -11.04 8.11 2.31
N ALA A 20 -10.76 8.68 3.50
CA ALA A 20 -9.47 9.26 3.83
C ALA A 20 -8.28 8.27 3.72
N MET A 21 -8.47 7.04 4.18
CA MET A 21 -7.46 5.98 4.10
C MET A 21 -7.88 4.98 3.03
N ARG A 22 -7.07 4.86 1.96
CA ARG A 22 -7.30 3.94 0.84
C ARG A 22 -6.08 3.06 0.63
N PRO A 23 -5.93 2.00 1.42
CA PRO A 23 -4.91 1.00 1.15
C PRO A 23 -5.09 0.44 -0.25
N ALA A 24 -4.00 0.14 -0.94
CA ALA A 24 -4.07 -0.53 -2.23
C ALA A 24 -4.80 -1.88 -2.09
N THR A 25 -5.60 -2.23 -3.08
CA THR A 25 -6.46 -3.44 -3.15
C THR A 25 -7.65 -3.47 -2.18
N SER A 26 -7.92 -2.37 -1.48
CA SER A 26 -9.00 -2.31 -0.50
C SER A 26 -10.37 -2.00 -1.12
N ARG A 27 -11.44 -2.20 -0.35
CA ARG A 27 -12.81 -1.84 -0.80
C ARG A 27 -12.96 -0.32 -0.94
N GLU A 28 -12.25 0.42 -0.11
CA GLU A 28 -12.20 1.89 -0.08
C GLU A 28 -11.48 2.44 -1.32
N GLU A 29 -10.44 1.76 -1.81
CA GLU A 29 -9.82 2.07 -3.10
C GLU A 29 -10.82 1.85 -4.25
N ALA A 30 -11.52 0.71 -4.26
CA ALA A 30 -12.51 0.40 -5.30
C ALA A 30 -13.71 1.35 -5.29
N SER A 31 -14.22 1.73 -4.12
CA SER A 31 -15.33 2.68 -4.01
C SER A 31 -14.92 4.09 -4.42
N ALA A 32 -13.71 4.52 -4.05
CA ALA A 32 -13.15 5.78 -4.53
C ALA A 32 -12.95 5.79 -6.05
N ALA A 33 -12.46 4.68 -6.61
CA ALA A 33 -12.26 4.57 -8.05
C ALA A 33 -13.61 4.63 -8.80
N ALA A 34 -14.62 3.92 -8.32
CA ALA A 34 -15.97 3.98 -8.87
C ALA A 34 -16.57 5.39 -8.79
N TYR A 35 -16.38 6.09 -7.65
CA TYR A 35 -16.83 7.46 -7.47
C TYR A 35 -16.18 8.40 -8.48
N VAL A 36 -14.84 8.40 -8.58
CA VAL A 36 -14.12 9.29 -9.52
C VAL A 36 -14.51 9.00 -10.97
N ASN A 37 -14.62 7.72 -11.35
CA ASN A 37 -15.03 7.33 -12.70
C ASN A 37 -16.44 7.85 -13.05
N GLY A 38 -17.40 7.74 -12.13
CA GLY A 38 -18.74 8.31 -12.30
C GLY A 38 -18.71 9.82 -12.55
N ARG A 39 -17.91 10.54 -11.76
CA ARG A 39 -17.80 12.01 -11.86
C ARG A 39 -17.12 12.46 -13.15
N LEU A 40 -16.11 11.73 -13.61
CA LEU A 40 -15.43 12.00 -14.88
C LEU A 40 -16.36 11.74 -16.08
N ARG A 41 -17.16 10.67 -16.03
CA ARG A 41 -18.18 10.39 -17.05
C ARG A 41 -19.27 11.47 -17.07
N ASP A 42 -19.73 11.91 -15.90
CA ASP A 42 -20.70 13.02 -15.79
C ASP A 42 -20.15 14.35 -16.33
N ALA A 43 -18.83 14.53 -16.28
CA ALA A 43 -18.14 15.68 -16.88
C ALA A 43 -17.89 15.53 -18.40
N GLY A 44 -18.31 14.42 -19.01
CA GLY A 44 -18.20 14.17 -20.45
C GLY A 44 -16.88 13.54 -20.90
N PHE A 45 -16.03 13.06 -19.98
CA PHE A 45 -14.80 12.36 -20.33
C PHE A 45 -15.06 10.89 -20.71
N GLY A 46 -14.31 10.38 -21.68
CA GLY A 46 -14.23 8.95 -21.97
C GLY A 46 -13.25 8.29 -21.02
N VAL A 47 -13.75 7.53 -20.05
CA VAL A 47 -12.93 6.99 -18.95
C VAL A 47 -12.72 5.49 -19.11
N GLY A 48 -11.45 5.07 -19.07
CA GLY A 48 -11.02 3.68 -19.01
C GLY A 48 -10.70 3.25 -17.58
N THR A 49 -10.81 1.95 -17.31
CA THR A 49 -10.32 1.35 -16.06
C THR A 49 -9.37 0.23 -16.40
N ASP A 50 -8.11 0.38 -16.01
CA ASP A 50 -7.10 -0.66 -16.17
C ASP A 50 -6.92 -1.39 -14.84
N SER A 51 -7.13 -2.71 -14.89
CA SER A 51 -6.90 -3.58 -13.74
C SER A 51 -5.48 -4.14 -13.76
N PHE A 52 -4.75 -3.98 -12.67
CA PHE A 52 -3.42 -4.57 -12.51
C PHE A 52 -3.30 -5.28 -11.17
N ALA A 53 -2.36 -6.22 -11.08
CA ALA A 53 -2.14 -7.01 -9.88
C ALA A 53 -1.16 -6.29 -8.94
N ALA A 54 -1.65 -5.79 -7.81
CA ALA A 54 -0.83 -5.22 -6.74
C ALA A 54 -0.89 -6.09 -5.50
N ALA A 55 0.15 -6.04 -4.67
CA ALA A 55 0.10 -6.61 -3.33
C ALA A 55 -0.09 -5.50 -2.32
N ASP A 56 -0.92 -5.76 -1.31
CA ASP A 56 -0.99 -4.91 -0.13
C ASP A 56 0.26 -5.17 0.73
N ASN A 57 1.20 -4.22 0.70
CA ASN A 57 2.39 -4.22 1.54
C ASN A 57 2.09 -3.55 2.89
N GLY A 58 0.94 -3.85 3.50
CA GLY A 58 0.40 -3.26 4.73
C GLY A 58 1.20 -3.55 6.01
N GLY A 59 2.53 -3.46 5.96
CA GLY A 59 3.43 -3.55 7.12
C GLY A 59 3.72 -4.96 7.63
N PHE A 60 3.08 -6.01 7.09
CA PHE A 60 3.29 -7.38 7.56
C PHE A 60 4.76 -7.83 7.43
N SER A 61 5.40 -7.52 6.29
CA SER A 61 6.82 -7.82 6.07
C SER A 61 7.71 -7.12 7.11
N MET A 62 7.43 -5.86 7.44
CA MET A 62 8.16 -5.12 8.48
C MET A 62 7.97 -5.72 9.87
N LEU A 63 6.75 -6.16 10.21
CA LEU A 63 6.48 -6.82 11.49
C LEU A 63 7.28 -8.12 11.59
N LEU A 64 7.33 -8.91 10.52
CA LEU A 64 8.07 -10.17 10.49
C LEU A 64 9.58 -9.95 10.62
N LEU A 65 10.13 -8.95 9.93
CA LEU A 65 11.53 -8.55 10.05
C LEU A 65 11.86 -8.06 11.47
N THR A 66 10.95 -7.31 12.10
CA THR A 66 11.13 -6.81 13.48
C THR A 66 11.15 -7.96 14.48
N VAL A 67 10.23 -8.92 14.37
CA VAL A 67 10.21 -10.12 15.22
C VAL A 67 11.49 -10.93 15.02
N LEU A 68 11.93 -11.11 13.78
CA LEU A 68 13.15 -11.85 13.47
C LEU A 68 14.39 -11.17 14.07
N MET A 69 14.47 -9.84 14.00
CA MET A 69 15.51 -9.04 14.66
C MET A 69 15.56 -9.29 16.18
N LEU A 70 14.40 -9.23 16.85
CA LEU A 70 14.31 -9.50 18.29
C LEU A 70 14.76 -10.92 18.65
N VAL A 71 14.35 -11.91 17.85
CA VAL A 71 14.76 -13.31 18.02
C VAL A 71 16.28 -13.43 17.86
N THR A 72 16.87 -12.85 16.80
CA THR A 72 18.33 -12.88 16.61
C THR A 72 19.09 -12.18 17.73
N ALA A 73 18.56 -11.09 18.28
CA ALA A 73 19.16 -10.42 19.43
C ALA A 73 19.14 -11.30 20.69
N ALA A 74 18.05 -12.05 20.92
CA ALA A 74 17.96 -12.98 22.03
C ALA A 74 18.92 -14.18 21.88
N LEU A 75 19.06 -14.73 20.67
CA LEU A 75 19.98 -15.84 20.40
C LEU A 75 21.46 -15.47 20.55
N LEU A 76 21.78 -14.17 20.52
CA LEU A 76 23.14 -13.66 20.68
C LEU A 76 23.78 -14.09 22.02
N LEU A 77 22.97 -14.38 23.04
CA LEU A 77 23.40 -14.87 24.35
C LEU A 77 23.85 -16.34 24.33
N ILE A 78 23.41 -17.13 23.36
CA ILE A 78 23.65 -18.58 23.29
C ILE A 78 24.67 -18.89 22.19
N VAL A 79 24.47 -18.31 21.00
CA VAL A 79 25.30 -18.57 19.81
C VAL A 79 25.68 -17.23 19.15
N PRO A 80 26.64 -16.48 19.73
CA PRO A 80 26.87 -15.07 19.38
C PRO A 80 27.28 -14.86 17.93
N LEU A 81 28.18 -15.71 17.41
CA LEU A 81 28.73 -15.54 16.05
C LEU A 81 27.66 -15.78 14.97
N LEU A 82 26.87 -16.85 15.11
CA LEU A 82 25.81 -17.17 14.16
C LEU A 82 24.68 -16.13 14.22
N SER A 83 24.35 -15.68 15.44
CA SER A 83 23.30 -14.68 15.66
C SER A 83 23.68 -13.31 15.12
N ALA A 84 24.95 -12.91 15.23
CA ALA A 84 25.45 -11.67 14.66
C ALA A 84 25.37 -11.66 13.12
N ALA A 85 25.75 -12.77 12.48
CA ALA A 85 25.62 -12.90 11.02
C ALA A 85 24.15 -12.81 10.57
N LEU A 86 23.25 -13.45 11.31
CA LEU A 86 21.82 -13.46 11.02
C LEU A 86 21.18 -12.08 11.25
N ALA A 87 21.52 -11.39 12.34
CA ALA A 87 21.06 -10.03 12.61
C ALA A 87 21.51 -9.04 11.52
N LEU A 88 22.76 -9.18 11.03
CA LEU A 88 23.28 -8.34 9.95
C LEU A 88 22.53 -8.57 8.64
N LEU A 89 22.23 -9.84 8.31
CA LEU A 89 21.43 -10.19 7.13
C LEU A 89 20.00 -9.60 7.22
N VAL A 90 19.34 -9.73 8.38
CA VAL A 90 17.98 -9.22 8.59
C VAL A 90 17.95 -7.70 8.56
N GLY A 91 18.96 -7.04 9.14
CA GLY A 91 19.12 -5.59 9.08
C GLY A 91 19.31 -5.09 7.65
N LEU A 92 20.12 -5.78 6.83
CA LEU A 92 20.28 -5.45 5.41
C LEU A 92 18.98 -5.63 4.62
N LEU A 93 18.21 -6.69 4.88
CA LEU A 93 16.91 -6.91 4.24
C LEU A 93 15.92 -5.81 4.60
N TRP A 94 15.88 -5.39 5.87
CA TRP A 94 15.04 -4.27 6.32
C TRP A 94 15.45 -2.94 5.70
N LEU A 95 16.75 -2.69 5.57
CA LEU A 95 17.27 -1.50 4.90
C LEU A 95 16.95 -1.49 3.40
N ALA A 96 17.05 -2.64 2.74
CA ALA A 96 16.70 -2.78 1.33
C ALA A 96 15.20 -2.55 1.09
N ASP A 97 14.34 -3.10 1.94
CA ASP A 97 12.88 -2.92 1.93
C ASP A 97 12.48 -1.45 2.09
N SER A 98 13.20 -0.71 2.94
CA SER A 98 12.88 0.69 3.24
C SER A 98 13.45 1.71 2.25
N LEU A 99 14.59 1.44 1.60
CA LEU A 99 15.29 2.44 0.78
C LEU A 99 15.27 2.18 -0.73
N VAL A 100 15.27 0.93 -1.18
CA VAL A 100 15.59 0.61 -2.58
C VAL A 100 14.41 -0.02 -3.30
N ALA A 101 13.87 -1.10 -2.75
CA ALA A 101 12.77 -1.82 -3.36
C ALA A 101 11.98 -2.54 -2.26
N PRO A 102 10.64 -2.40 -2.23
CA PRO A 102 9.84 -3.20 -1.33
C PRO A 102 10.09 -4.68 -1.63
N LEU A 103 10.33 -5.47 -0.59
CA LEU A 103 10.54 -6.89 -0.68
C LEU A 103 9.35 -7.55 -1.38
N PRO A 104 9.57 -8.71 -2.04
CA PRO A 104 8.49 -9.46 -2.66
C PRO A 104 7.38 -9.66 -1.63
N ALA A 105 6.18 -9.20 -1.97
CA ALA A 105 5.06 -9.31 -1.06
C ALA A 105 4.83 -10.78 -0.70
N LEU A 106 4.85 -11.05 0.61
CA LEU A 106 4.52 -12.36 1.17
C LEU A 106 3.02 -12.65 1.08
N VAL A 107 2.22 -11.62 0.79
CA VAL A 107 0.76 -11.69 0.66
C VAL A 107 0.38 -11.80 -0.82
N ARG A 108 -0.68 -12.57 -1.10
CA ARG A 108 -1.20 -12.79 -2.46
C ARG A 108 -1.59 -11.46 -3.11
N ARG A 109 -1.07 -11.22 -4.32
CA ARG A 109 -1.45 -10.08 -5.16
C ARG A 109 -2.96 -10.12 -5.44
N ARG A 110 -3.62 -8.96 -5.32
CA ARG A 110 -5.02 -8.74 -5.62
C ARG A 110 -5.16 -7.66 -6.70
N THR A 111 -6.32 -7.64 -7.34
CA THR A 111 -6.61 -6.68 -8.40
C THR A 111 -6.82 -5.29 -7.79
N THR A 112 -6.08 -4.31 -8.29
CA THR A 112 -6.29 -2.87 -8.07
C THR A 112 -6.68 -2.22 -9.40
N GLN A 113 -7.30 -1.04 -9.34
CA GLN A 113 -7.84 -0.33 -10.49
C GLN A 113 -7.16 1.02 -10.64
N ASN A 114 -6.53 1.25 -11.80
CA ASN A 114 -6.12 2.57 -12.24
C ASN A 114 -7.20 3.18 -13.12
N ILE A 115 -7.47 4.47 -12.96
CA ILE A 115 -8.36 5.23 -13.84
C ILE A 115 -7.47 5.98 -14.84
N VAL A 116 -7.75 5.81 -16.13
CA VAL A 116 -6.98 6.42 -17.24
C VAL A 116 -7.93 7.23 -18.12
#